data_AF-A0A7S3GHT9-F1
#
_entry.id   AF-A0A7S3GHT9-F1
#
_cell.length_a   1.000
_cell.length_b   1.000
_cell.length_c   1.000
_cell.angle_alpha   90.00
_cell.angle_beta   90.00
_cell.angle_gamma   90.00
#
_symmetry.space_group_name_H-M   'P 1'
#
loop_
_entity.id
_entity.type
_entity.pdbx_description
1 polymer ?
#
loop_
_entity_poly.entity_id
_entity_poly.type
_entity_poly.pdbx_seq_one_letter_code
_entity_poly.pdbx_strand_id
1 'polypeptide(L)'
;MMSRLREKESPVLAMVEEMQKQGHYHKCFLTSKNFIRKVAISTAPLYWQALFYTSYLFGFRNYARRIAFSRVMTLLEQKRHLGLYKDFLQISGSSIVKALRAISNPANFPIAFFCMQGKDRTGLLSMLIMHITGASEEQIISEYSKSEKLLGSEFLIEYKPKNMPDWIWYDTPAEAMKKTLEWLRESYGSVDGYLNSYGFCAEDREKLRAALKSSQKANL
;
A
#
# COMPACT_ATOMS: atom_id res chain seq x y z
N MET A 1 -15.32 14.26 -19.40
CA MET A 1 -15.56 14.26 -17.93
C MET A 1 -14.61 13.33 -17.17
N MET A 2 -13.31 13.31 -17.52
CA MET A 2 -12.20 12.74 -16.72
C MET A 2 -10.92 13.59 -16.90
N SER A 3 -11.07 14.80 -17.46
CA SER A 3 -10.08 15.87 -17.36
C SER A 3 -10.14 16.57 -16.00
N ARG A 4 -11.28 16.48 -15.28
CA ARG A 4 -11.46 17.06 -13.93
C ARG A 4 -11.03 16.17 -12.76
N LEU A 5 -10.65 14.91 -12.98
CA LEU A 5 -9.97 14.12 -11.94
C LEU A 5 -8.45 14.36 -11.92
N ARG A 6 -7.97 15.31 -12.74
CA ARG A 6 -6.57 15.76 -12.76
C ARG A 6 -6.40 17.16 -12.14
N GLU A 7 -7.46 17.76 -11.59
CA GLU A 7 -7.46 19.18 -11.15
C GLU A 7 -7.83 19.40 -9.67
N LYS A 8 -8.26 18.38 -8.93
CA LYS A 8 -8.11 18.41 -7.48
C LYS A 8 -6.97 17.48 -7.13
N GLU A 9 -5.74 17.99 -7.18
CA GLU A 9 -4.67 17.38 -6.42
C GLU A 9 -5.22 17.13 -5.02
N SER A 10 -5.12 15.88 -4.54
CA SER A 10 -5.52 15.58 -3.17
C SER A 10 -4.82 16.60 -2.28
N PRO A 11 -5.53 17.33 -1.40
CA PRO A 11 -4.91 18.31 -0.51
C PRO A 11 -3.74 17.73 0.26
N VAL A 12 -3.79 16.42 0.55
CA VAL A 12 -2.70 15.63 1.13
C VAL A 12 -1.49 15.54 0.21
N LEU A 13 -1.67 15.29 -1.09
CA LEU A 13 -0.56 15.25 -2.06
C LEU A 13 0.10 16.61 -2.23
N ALA A 14 -0.69 17.68 -2.31
CA ALA A 14 -0.18 19.04 -2.40
C ALA A 14 0.58 19.44 -1.13
N MET A 15 0.01 19.15 0.06
CA MET A 15 0.67 19.34 1.35
C MET A 15 1.99 18.56 1.42
N VAL A 16 1.98 17.30 0.99
CA VAL A 16 3.17 16.45 0.98
C VAL A 16 4.24 17.04 0.06
N GLU A 17 3.88 17.42 -1.16
CA GLU A 17 4.81 17.97 -2.14
C GLU A 17 5.40 19.29 -1.64
N GLU A 18 4.61 20.09 -0.94
CA GLU A 18 5.07 21.31 -0.30
C GLU A 18 6.05 21.03 0.85
N MET A 19 5.73 20.10 1.75
CA MET A 19 6.67 19.68 2.80
C MET A 19 7.96 19.06 2.22
N GLN A 20 7.87 18.39 1.07
CA GLN A 20 9.03 17.83 0.37
C GLN A 20 9.91 18.94 -0.22
N LYS A 21 9.32 19.99 -0.82
CA LYS A 21 10.07 21.15 -1.33
C LYS A 21 10.80 21.90 -0.22
N GLN A 22 10.21 21.92 0.98
CA GLN A 22 10.79 22.52 2.17
C GLN A 22 11.87 21.64 2.83
N GLY A 23 12.18 20.47 2.26
CA GLY A 23 13.25 19.58 2.72
C GLY A 23 12.93 18.81 3.99
N HIS A 24 11.65 18.73 4.39
CA HIS A 24 11.27 18.23 5.70
C HIS A 24 11.17 16.71 5.82
N TYR A 25 11.19 15.92 4.73
CA TYR A 25 11.30 14.45 4.82
C TYR A 25 11.52 13.74 3.47
N HIS A 26 11.92 12.45 3.53
CA HIS A 26 12.01 11.56 2.36
C HIS A 26 10.69 10.84 2.03
N LYS A 27 10.24 10.85 0.76
CA LYS A 27 8.96 10.26 0.30
C LYS A 27 9.13 8.85 -0.29
N CYS A 28 8.42 7.88 0.27
CA CYS A 28 8.40 6.49 -0.22
C CYS A 28 7.09 6.14 -0.93
N PHE A 29 7.16 5.72 -2.21
CA PHE A 29 6.00 5.25 -2.95
C PHE A 29 5.74 3.74 -2.71
N LEU A 30 4.59 3.44 -2.10
CA LEU A 30 4.21 2.07 -1.71
C LEU A 30 3.47 1.29 -2.80
N THR A 31 3.40 1.79 -4.03
CA THR A 31 2.72 1.10 -5.14
C THR A 31 3.64 0.76 -6.28
N SER A 32 3.46 -0.45 -6.81
CA SER A 32 3.91 -0.77 -8.15
C SER A 32 3.05 -0.03 -9.17
N LYS A 33 3.69 0.67 -10.12
CA LYS A 33 3.03 1.28 -11.28
C LYS A 33 2.19 0.27 -12.09
N ASN A 34 2.45 -1.03 -11.89
CA ASN A 34 1.82 -2.13 -12.61
C ASN A 34 0.73 -2.85 -11.81
N PHE A 35 0.29 -2.35 -10.66
CA PHE A 35 -0.70 -3.05 -9.81
C PHE A 35 -2.00 -3.38 -10.57
N ILE A 36 -2.63 -2.38 -11.20
CA ILE A 36 -3.87 -2.60 -11.98
C ILE A 36 -3.62 -3.58 -13.13
N ARG A 37 -2.47 -3.48 -13.82
CA ARG A 37 -2.14 -4.40 -14.90
C ARG A 37 -2.03 -5.84 -14.40
N LYS A 38 -1.33 -6.05 -13.28
CA LYS A 38 -1.10 -7.38 -12.70
C LYS A 38 -2.36 -7.99 -12.07
N VAL A 39 -3.17 -7.19 -11.38
CA VAL A 39 -4.40 -7.67 -10.72
C VAL A 39 -5.54 -7.85 -11.72
N ALA A 40 -5.71 -6.91 -12.65
CA ALA A 40 -6.92 -6.85 -13.48
C ALA A 40 -6.75 -7.46 -14.86
N ILE A 41 -5.59 -7.24 -15.50
CA ILE A 41 -5.40 -7.50 -16.92
C ILE A 41 -4.73 -8.85 -17.14
N SER A 42 -3.59 -9.12 -16.50
CA SER A 42 -2.85 -10.37 -16.73
C SER A 42 -3.55 -11.61 -16.19
N THR A 43 -4.46 -11.46 -15.22
CA THR A 43 -5.29 -12.54 -14.68
C THR A 43 -6.63 -12.66 -15.41
N ALA A 44 -6.88 -11.83 -16.43
CA ALA A 44 -8.12 -11.86 -17.18
C ALA A 44 -8.13 -12.98 -18.24
N PRO A 45 -9.29 -13.57 -18.53
CA PRO A 45 -9.45 -14.42 -19.70
C PRO A 45 -8.98 -13.71 -20.98
N LEU A 46 -8.49 -14.47 -21.96
CA LEU A 46 -7.91 -13.93 -23.19
C LEU A 46 -8.84 -12.96 -23.92
N TYR A 47 -10.15 -13.23 -23.96
CA TYR A 47 -11.12 -12.34 -24.60
C TYR A 47 -11.23 -10.98 -23.90
N TRP A 48 -11.09 -10.92 -22.57
CA TRP A 48 -11.03 -9.66 -21.83
C TRP A 48 -9.74 -8.89 -22.08
N GLN A 49 -8.61 -9.60 -22.17
CA GLN A 49 -7.33 -8.98 -22.52
C GLN A 49 -7.39 -8.39 -23.94
N ALA A 50 -7.91 -9.16 -24.90
CA ALA A 50 -8.15 -8.70 -26.26
C ALA A 50 -9.03 -7.44 -26.26
N LEU A 51 -10.18 -7.45 -25.58
CA LEU A 51 -11.06 -6.29 -25.47
C LEU A 51 -10.36 -5.06 -24.86
N PHE A 52 -9.55 -5.24 -23.81
CA PHE A 52 -8.79 -4.14 -23.19
C PHE A 52 -7.78 -3.53 -24.17
N TYR A 53 -6.95 -4.37 -24.82
CA TYR A 53 -5.90 -3.91 -25.72
C TYR A 53 -6.45 -3.34 -27.04
N THR A 54 -7.48 -3.95 -27.62
CA THR A 54 -8.15 -3.41 -28.82
C THR A 54 -8.80 -2.06 -28.51
N SER A 55 -9.49 -1.93 -27.39
CA SER A 55 -10.05 -0.64 -26.95
C SER A 55 -8.96 0.43 -26.79
N TYR A 56 -7.76 0.06 -26.34
CA TYR A 56 -6.63 0.99 -26.24
C TYR A 56 -6.06 1.38 -27.61
N LEU A 57 -5.94 0.40 -28.51
CA LEU A 57 -5.47 0.55 -29.90
C LEU A 57 -6.36 1.51 -30.69
N PHE A 58 -7.68 1.37 -30.58
CA PHE A 58 -8.66 2.22 -31.27
C PHE A 58 -8.97 3.54 -30.54
N GLY A 59 -8.15 3.95 -29.57
CA GLY A 59 -8.27 5.25 -28.90
C GLY A 59 -9.37 5.33 -27.83
N PHE A 60 -10.11 4.25 -27.55
CA PHE A 60 -11.13 4.17 -26.49
C PHE A 60 -10.52 3.99 -25.08
N ARG A 61 -9.53 4.82 -24.74
CA ARG A 61 -8.75 4.74 -23.49
C ARG A 61 -9.63 4.80 -22.23
N ASN A 62 -10.69 5.62 -22.24
CA ASN A 62 -11.59 5.74 -21.09
C ASN A 62 -12.45 4.50 -20.91
N TYR A 63 -12.88 3.88 -22.01
CA TYR A 63 -13.64 2.63 -21.98
C TYR A 63 -12.77 1.48 -21.46
N ALA A 64 -11.55 1.33 -21.99
CA ALA A 64 -10.58 0.35 -21.52
C ALA A 64 -10.30 0.48 -20.00
N ARG A 65 -10.15 1.71 -19.50
CA ARG A 65 -9.97 1.97 -18.06
C ARG A 65 -11.20 1.60 -17.24
N ARG A 66 -12.41 1.91 -17.70
CA ARG A 66 -13.66 1.56 -17.00
C ARG A 66 -13.84 0.05 -16.91
N ILE A 67 -13.54 -0.67 -17.99
CA ILE A 67 -13.51 -2.13 -18.02
C ILE A 67 -12.53 -2.68 -16.99
N ALA A 68 -11.27 -2.23 -17.04
CA ALA A 68 -10.24 -2.71 -16.13
C ALA A 68 -10.63 -2.41 -14.68
N PHE A 69 -11.14 -1.21 -14.41
CA PHE A 69 -11.61 -0.81 -13.09
C PHE A 69 -12.77 -1.70 -12.62
N SER A 70 -13.81 -1.90 -13.44
CA SER A 70 -14.93 -2.79 -13.10
C SER A 70 -14.46 -4.19 -12.71
N ARG A 71 -13.52 -4.75 -13.47
CA ARG A 71 -12.96 -6.06 -13.19
C ARG A 71 -12.14 -6.08 -11.88
N VAL A 72 -11.32 -5.06 -11.63
CA VAL A 72 -10.63 -4.91 -10.33
C VAL A 72 -11.66 -4.94 -9.21
N MET A 73 -12.71 -4.14 -9.29
CA MET A 73 -13.71 -4.04 -8.23
C MET A 73 -14.42 -5.37 -7.99
N THR A 74 -14.78 -6.11 -9.04
CA THR A 74 -15.36 -7.45 -8.92
C THR A 74 -14.39 -8.44 -8.23
N LEU A 75 -13.12 -8.45 -8.63
CA LEU A 75 -12.12 -9.33 -8.02
C LEU A 75 -11.86 -8.97 -6.56
N LEU A 76 -11.78 -7.66 -6.25
CA LEU A 76 -11.61 -7.18 -4.90
C LEU A 76 -12.80 -7.54 -4.01
N GLU A 77 -14.02 -7.43 -4.51
CA GLU A 77 -15.22 -7.80 -3.75
C GLU A 77 -15.20 -9.28 -3.34
N GLN A 78 -14.78 -10.17 -4.25
CA GLN A 78 -14.65 -11.60 -3.96
C GLN A 78 -13.53 -11.89 -2.96
N LYS A 79 -12.38 -11.22 -3.12
CA LYS A 79 -11.17 -11.44 -2.32
C LYS A 79 -11.21 -10.79 -0.94
N ARG A 80 -12.00 -9.72 -0.80
CA ARG A 80 -12.07 -8.84 0.37
C ARG A 80 -10.67 -8.34 0.78
N HIS A 81 -10.53 -7.90 2.03
CA HIS A 81 -9.27 -7.35 2.56
C HIS A 81 -8.08 -8.29 2.42
N LEU A 82 -8.26 -9.57 2.78
CA LEU A 82 -7.16 -10.53 2.78
C LEU A 82 -6.55 -10.67 1.38
N GLY A 83 -7.35 -10.94 0.35
CA GLY A 83 -6.80 -11.09 -0.99
C GLY A 83 -6.25 -9.78 -1.56
N LEU A 84 -6.79 -8.62 -1.17
CA LEU A 84 -6.18 -7.32 -1.49
C LEU A 84 -4.78 -7.18 -0.88
N TYR A 85 -4.59 -7.60 0.37
CA TYR A 85 -3.29 -7.50 1.06
C TYR A 85 -2.28 -8.48 0.51
N LYS A 86 -2.70 -9.70 0.16
CA LYS A 86 -1.89 -10.66 -0.60
C LYS A 86 -1.42 -10.04 -1.92
N ASP A 87 -2.34 -9.47 -2.69
CA ASP A 87 -2.02 -8.82 -3.97
C ASP A 87 -1.03 -7.67 -3.75
N PHE A 88 -1.20 -6.83 -2.72
CA PHE A 88 -0.24 -5.76 -2.43
C PHE A 88 1.15 -6.28 -2.09
N LEU A 89 1.26 -7.25 -1.18
CA LEU A 89 2.54 -7.82 -0.75
C LEU A 89 3.24 -8.52 -1.93
N GLN A 90 2.53 -9.34 -2.70
CA GLN A 90 3.11 -10.08 -3.82
C GLN A 90 3.53 -9.16 -5.00
N ILE A 91 2.69 -8.19 -5.35
CA ILE A 91 2.93 -7.33 -6.51
C ILE A 91 3.91 -6.20 -6.20
N SER A 92 3.89 -5.70 -4.97
CA SER A 92 4.67 -4.53 -4.55
C SER A 92 5.87 -4.88 -3.67
N GLY A 93 6.20 -6.16 -3.47
CA GLY A 93 7.33 -6.59 -2.63
C GLY A 93 8.64 -5.86 -2.93
N SER A 94 9.02 -5.71 -4.21
CA SER A 94 10.22 -4.92 -4.57
C SER A 94 10.11 -3.43 -4.22
N SER A 95 8.93 -2.82 -4.32
CA SER A 95 8.69 -1.43 -3.90
C SER A 95 8.72 -1.30 -2.37
N ILE A 96 8.19 -2.29 -1.66
CA ILE A 96 8.24 -2.38 -0.19
C ILE A 96 9.70 -2.46 0.27
N VAL A 97 10.51 -3.33 -0.33
CA VAL A 97 11.95 -3.43 -0.01
C VAL A 97 12.69 -2.12 -0.28
N LYS A 98 12.37 -1.41 -1.37
CA LYS A 98 12.94 -0.07 -1.62
C LYS A 98 12.58 0.92 -0.52
N ALA A 99 11.32 0.91 -0.05
CA ALA A 99 10.90 1.76 1.06
C ALA A 99 11.61 1.40 2.37
N LEU A 100 11.73 0.11 2.70
CA LEU A 100 12.45 -0.37 3.89
C LEU A 100 13.94 0.02 3.84
N ARG A 101 14.59 -0.08 2.68
CA ARG A 101 15.98 0.38 2.49
C ARG A 101 16.12 1.89 2.65
N ALA A 102 15.16 2.68 2.17
CA ALA A 102 15.15 4.12 2.38
C ALA A 102 15.04 4.45 3.88
N ILE A 103 14.20 3.74 4.63
CA ILE A 103 14.08 3.86 6.10
C ILE A 103 15.35 3.42 6.82
N SER A 104 16.10 2.48 6.24
CA SER A 104 17.36 1.99 6.82
C SER A 104 18.52 2.97 6.67
N ASN A 105 18.35 4.09 5.96
CA ASN A 105 19.38 5.11 5.78
C ASN A 105 19.14 6.30 6.73
N PRO A 106 19.99 6.51 7.75
CA PRO A 106 19.89 7.65 8.67
C PRO A 106 19.84 9.02 7.98
N ALA A 107 20.47 9.18 6.80
CA ALA A 107 20.47 10.45 6.06
C ALA A 107 19.09 10.82 5.46
N ASN A 108 18.15 9.87 5.43
CA ASN A 108 16.79 10.12 4.95
C ASN A 108 15.84 10.58 6.07
N PHE A 109 16.32 10.70 7.31
CA PHE A 109 15.49 11.15 8.43
C PHE A 109 15.43 12.68 8.51
N PRO A 110 14.28 13.24 8.94
CA PRO A 110 13.02 12.53 9.21
C PRO A 110 12.36 11.97 7.94
N ILE A 111 11.62 10.86 8.05
CA ILE A 111 11.04 10.14 6.90
C ILE A 111 9.54 9.97 7.07
N ALA A 112 8.78 10.15 5.98
CA ALA A 112 7.35 9.88 5.96
C ALA A 112 6.97 8.96 4.79
N PHE A 113 6.12 7.98 5.07
CA PHE A 113 5.55 7.10 4.06
C PHE A 113 4.03 7.07 4.21
N PHE A 114 3.35 7.21 3.10
CA PHE A 114 1.89 7.23 3.06
C PHE A 114 1.42 6.66 1.72
N CYS A 115 0.15 6.31 1.65
CA CYS A 115 -0.49 5.88 0.41
C CYS A 115 -1.51 6.92 -0.06
N MET A 116 -2.75 6.53 -0.33
CA MET A 116 -3.81 7.51 -0.63
C MET A 116 -4.54 7.93 0.65
N GLN A 117 -4.95 6.93 1.45
CA GLN A 117 -5.69 7.14 2.70
C GLN A 117 -4.84 6.86 3.95
N GLY A 118 -3.57 6.46 3.78
CA GLY A 118 -2.72 6.05 4.91
C GLY A 118 -3.12 4.72 5.56
N LYS A 119 -4.04 3.96 4.95
CA LYS A 119 -4.66 2.77 5.52
C LYS A 119 -3.98 1.46 5.14
N ASP A 120 -4.26 0.93 3.94
CA ASP A 120 -3.90 -0.44 3.60
C ASP A 120 -2.39 -0.62 3.34
N ARG A 121 -1.86 0.06 2.33
CA ARG A 121 -0.44 -0.07 1.94
C ARG A 121 0.51 0.47 3.02
N THR A 122 0.10 1.57 3.65
CA THR A 122 0.81 2.14 4.78
C THR A 122 0.77 1.17 5.96
N GLY A 123 -0.40 0.64 6.31
CA GLY A 123 -0.56 -0.36 7.37
C GLY A 123 0.26 -1.63 7.15
N LEU A 124 0.34 -2.13 5.91
CA LEU A 124 1.20 -3.27 5.56
C LEU A 124 2.69 -2.95 5.72
N LEU A 125 3.13 -1.76 5.30
CA LEU A 125 4.53 -1.35 5.53
C LEU A 125 4.82 -1.16 7.02
N SER A 126 3.91 -0.52 7.77
CA SER A 126 4.01 -0.36 9.22
C SER A 126 4.07 -1.70 9.93
N MET A 127 3.24 -2.67 9.54
CA MET A 127 3.30 -4.04 10.06
C MET A 127 4.69 -4.65 9.87
N LEU A 128 5.28 -4.53 8.69
CA LEU A 128 6.62 -5.07 8.42
C LEU A 128 7.69 -4.36 9.27
N ILE A 129 7.60 -3.04 9.42
CA ILE A 129 8.54 -2.27 10.26
C ILE A 129 8.42 -2.69 11.72
N MET A 130 7.19 -2.80 12.24
CA MET A 130 6.92 -3.22 13.61
C MET A 130 7.46 -4.62 13.90
N HIS A 131 7.20 -5.58 12.99
CA HIS A 131 7.78 -6.92 13.04
C HIS A 131 9.31 -6.88 13.08
N ILE A 132 9.94 -6.12 12.17
CA ILE A 132 11.40 -5.95 12.17
C ILE A 132 11.87 -5.37 13.52
N THR A 133 11.18 -4.39 14.08
CA THR A 133 11.56 -3.80 15.38
C THR A 133 11.25 -4.67 16.60
N GLY A 134 10.67 -5.86 16.40
CA GLY A 134 10.42 -6.84 17.46
C GLY A 134 9.07 -6.69 18.17
N ALA A 135 8.11 -6.00 17.56
CA ALA A 135 6.74 -5.96 18.08
C ALA A 135 6.07 -7.33 17.95
N SER A 136 5.21 -7.69 18.91
CA SER A 136 4.40 -8.92 18.84
C SER A 136 3.30 -8.80 17.78
N GLU A 137 2.79 -9.94 17.30
CA GLU A 137 1.66 -9.95 16.34
C GLU A 137 0.43 -9.23 16.92
N GLU A 138 0.17 -9.37 18.22
CA GLU A 138 -0.93 -8.69 18.92
C GLU A 138 -0.76 -7.17 18.90
N GLN A 139 0.47 -6.68 19.11
CA GLN A 139 0.78 -5.24 19.04
C GLN A 139 0.56 -4.71 17.62
N ILE A 140 1.01 -5.46 16.61
CA ILE A 140 0.83 -5.12 15.19
C ILE A 140 -0.65 -5.03 14.83
N ILE A 141 -1.44 -6.05 15.21
CA ILE A 141 -2.87 -6.13 14.89
C ILE A 141 -3.63 -4.99 15.60
N SER A 142 -3.31 -4.74 16.87
CA SER A 142 -3.90 -3.66 17.66
C SER A 142 -3.57 -2.28 17.10
N GLU A 143 -2.32 -2.05 16.68
CA GLU A 143 -1.92 -0.77 16.10
C GLU A 143 -2.60 -0.54 14.75
N TYR A 144 -2.70 -1.59 13.93
CA TYR A 144 -3.40 -1.52 12.66
C TYR A 144 -4.88 -1.14 12.83
N SER A 145 -5.60 -1.77 13.77
CA SER A 145 -7.03 -1.51 13.97
C SER A 145 -7.32 -0.11 14.55
N LYS A 146 -6.38 0.50 15.27
CA LYS A 146 -6.55 1.90 15.74
C LYS A 146 -6.71 2.89 14.58
N SER A 147 -6.13 2.60 13.42
CA SER A 147 -6.25 3.48 12.26
C SER A 147 -7.69 3.66 11.78
N GLU A 148 -8.60 2.74 12.11
CA GLU A 148 -10.05 2.82 11.83
C GLU A 148 -10.68 4.10 12.35
N LYS A 149 -10.26 4.55 13.54
CA LYS A 149 -10.82 5.74 14.20
C LYS A 149 -10.54 7.03 13.42
N LEU A 150 -9.52 7.03 12.57
CA LEU A 150 -9.16 8.17 11.72
C LEU A 150 -9.92 8.15 10.38
N LEU A 151 -10.59 7.03 10.07
CA LEU A 151 -11.25 6.80 8.78
C LEU A 151 -12.68 7.34 8.67
N GLY A 152 -13.28 7.69 9.81
CA GLY A 152 -14.58 8.38 9.89
C GLY A 152 -14.49 9.91 9.76
N SER A 153 -13.35 10.47 9.36
CA SER A 153 -13.20 11.92 9.21
C SER A 153 -14.08 12.46 8.08
N GLU A 154 -14.63 13.68 8.26
CA GLU A 154 -15.47 14.36 7.26
C GLU A 154 -14.80 14.43 5.88
N PHE A 155 -13.47 14.56 5.87
CA PHE A 155 -12.66 14.50 4.65
C PHE A 155 -12.83 13.17 3.90
N LEU A 156 -12.79 12.01 4.57
CA LEU A 156 -12.92 10.73 3.88
C LEU A 156 -14.34 10.47 3.38
N ILE A 157 -15.34 11.06 4.03
CA ILE A 157 -16.74 11.03 3.59
C ILE A 157 -16.91 11.87 2.31
N GLU A 158 -16.42 13.11 2.30
CA GLU A 158 -16.55 14.02 1.16
C GLU A 158 -15.88 13.47 -0.11
N TYR A 159 -14.71 12.85 0.03
CA TYR A 159 -13.89 12.40 -1.09
C TYR A 159 -14.14 10.94 -1.52
N LYS A 160 -15.13 10.25 -0.93
CA LYS A 160 -15.46 8.86 -1.29
C LYS A 160 -15.96 8.78 -2.75
N PRO A 161 -15.33 7.97 -3.62
CA PRO A 161 -15.85 7.74 -4.96
C PRO A 161 -17.21 7.04 -4.92
N LYS A 162 -18.16 7.49 -5.75
CA LYS A 162 -19.57 6.99 -5.76
C LYS A 162 -19.71 5.47 -5.81
N ASN A 163 -18.81 4.77 -6.51
CA ASN A 163 -18.87 3.32 -6.70
C ASN A 163 -17.81 2.57 -5.87
N MET A 164 -17.29 3.21 -4.82
CA MET A 164 -16.33 2.59 -3.91
C MET A 164 -17.08 1.84 -2.80
N PRO A 165 -16.87 0.52 -2.64
CA PRO A 165 -17.40 -0.22 -1.51
C PRO A 165 -16.91 0.35 -0.18
N ASP A 166 -17.81 0.44 0.81
CA ASP A 166 -17.50 0.92 2.16
C ASP A 166 -16.36 0.15 2.77
N TRP A 167 -16.36 -1.17 2.62
CA TRP A 167 -15.33 -2.00 3.23
C TRP A 167 -13.91 -1.68 2.76
N ILE A 168 -13.73 -1.28 1.49
CA ILE A 168 -12.41 -0.88 1.02
C ILE A 168 -12.06 0.52 1.56
N TRP A 169 -13.06 1.39 1.64
CA TRP A 169 -12.86 2.80 1.92
C TRP A 169 -12.67 3.08 3.41
N TYR A 170 -13.51 2.51 4.27
CA TYR A 170 -13.62 2.85 5.69
C TYR A 170 -13.04 1.82 6.65
N ASP A 171 -12.96 0.53 6.27
CA ASP A 171 -12.68 -0.51 7.27
C ASP A 171 -11.17 -0.80 7.42
N THR A 172 -10.70 -1.03 8.65
CA THR A 172 -9.40 -1.69 8.94
C THR A 172 -9.57 -2.84 9.91
N PRO A 173 -10.19 -3.94 9.47
CA PRO A 173 -10.54 -5.01 10.39
C PRO A 173 -9.27 -5.68 10.91
N ALA A 174 -9.15 -5.78 12.24
CA ALA A 174 -8.06 -6.49 12.91
C ALA A 174 -7.87 -7.91 12.35
N GLU A 175 -8.98 -8.58 12.05
CA GLU A 175 -9.03 -9.90 11.46
C GLU A 175 -8.34 -9.99 10.09
N ALA A 176 -8.36 -8.92 9.27
CA ALA A 176 -7.64 -8.91 8.01
C ALA A 176 -6.13 -8.87 8.22
N MET A 177 -5.64 -8.10 9.20
CA MET A 177 -4.21 -8.09 9.53
C MET A 177 -3.76 -9.43 10.10
N LYS A 178 -4.55 -10.01 11.01
CA LYS A 178 -4.32 -11.36 11.55
C LYS A 178 -4.17 -12.40 10.45
N LYS A 179 -5.17 -12.51 9.57
CA LYS A 179 -5.14 -13.45 8.42
C LYS A 179 -4.01 -13.18 7.45
N THR A 180 -3.53 -11.94 7.36
CA THR A 180 -2.38 -11.58 6.52
C THR A 180 -1.08 -12.12 7.12
N LEU A 181 -0.89 -11.99 8.44
CA LEU A 181 0.25 -12.56 9.16
C LEU A 181 0.25 -14.10 9.09
N GLU A 182 -0.92 -14.72 9.31
CA GLU A 182 -1.11 -16.17 9.15
C GLU A 182 -0.72 -16.62 7.74
N TRP A 183 -1.20 -15.94 6.70
CA TRP A 183 -0.86 -16.26 5.33
C TRP A 183 0.64 -16.10 5.01
N LEU A 184 1.30 -15.07 5.57
CA LEU A 184 2.74 -14.88 5.41
C LEU A 184 3.52 -16.06 6.00
N ARG A 185 3.12 -16.53 7.18
CA ARG A 185 3.69 -17.72 7.81
C ARG A 185 3.47 -18.98 6.98
N GLU A 186 2.26 -19.20 6.48
CA GLU A 186 1.93 -20.37 5.66
C GLU A 186 2.67 -20.38 4.31
N SER A 187 2.80 -19.22 3.66
CA SER A 187 3.30 -19.14 2.28
C SER A 187 4.81 -18.91 2.19
N TYR A 188 5.40 -18.28 3.20
CA TYR A 188 6.82 -17.91 3.21
C TYR A 188 7.56 -18.45 4.44
N GLY A 189 6.90 -19.22 5.31
CA GLY A 189 7.45 -19.72 6.58
C GLY A 189 7.43 -18.69 7.71
N SER A 190 7.62 -17.41 7.38
CA SER A 190 7.54 -16.27 8.32
C SER A 190 7.49 -14.93 7.57
N VAL A 191 7.26 -13.84 8.30
CA VAL A 191 7.43 -12.48 7.77
C VAL A 191 8.87 -12.25 7.29
N ASP A 192 9.86 -12.78 8.02
CA ASP A 192 11.27 -12.75 7.61
C ASP A 192 11.50 -13.53 6.31
N GLY A 193 10.85 -14.69 6.14
CA GLY A 193 10.88 -15.47 4.90
C GLY A 193 10.32 -14.69 3.72
N TYR A 194 9.24 -13.94 3.92
CA TYR A 194 8.71 -13.03 2.90
C TYR A 194 9.73 -11.94 2.55
N LEU A 195 10.32 -11.26 3.53
CA LEU A 195 11.33 -10.23 3.29
C LEU A 195 12.57 -10.78 2.56
N ASN A 196 13.04 -11.96 2.96
CA ASN A 196 14.15 -12.66 2.31
C ASN A 196 13.82 -12.99 0.85
N SER A 197 12.58 -13.37 0.53
CA SER A 197 12.16 -13.68 -0.85
C SER A 197 12.25 -12.49 -1.81
N TYR A 198 12.23 -11.26 -1.28
CA TYR A 198 12.46 -10.02 -2.03
C TYR A 198 13.87 -9.44 -1.82
N GLY A 199 14.78 -10.21 -1.23
CA GLY A 199 16.18 -9.86 -1.04
C GLY A 199 16.44 -8.85 0.07
N PHE A 200 15.54 -8.68 1.04
CA PHE A 200 15.76 -7.87 2.25
C PHE A 200 16.14 -8.81 3.40
N CYS A 201 17.45 -9.04 3.54
CA CYS A 201 18.04 -10.06 4.41
C CYS A 201 18.12 -9.63 5.89
N ALA A 202 18.70 -10.48 6.73
CA ALA A 202 18.88 -10.21 8.16
C ALA A 202 19.76 -8.97 8.41
N GLU A 203 20.82 -8.77 7.62
CA GLU A 203 21.69 -7.59 7.73
C GLU A 203 20.93 -6.30 7.39
N ASP A 204 20.05 -6.34 6.39
CA ASP A 204 19.18 -5.22 6.04
C ASP A 204 18.18 -4.90 7.18
N ARG A 205 17.62 -5.93 7.84
CA ARG A 205 16.75 -5.77 9.01
C ARG A 205 17.49 -5.14 10.20
N GLU A 206 18.73 -5.55 10.47
CA GLU A 206 19.55 -4.93 11.52
C GLU A 206 19.87 -3.47 11.23
N LYS A 207 20.21 -3.12 9.99
CA LYS A 207 20.42 -1.71 9.58
C LYS A 207 19.17 -0.87 9.84
N LEU A 208 17.99 -1.40 9.52
CA LEU A 208 16.72 -0.72 9.79
C LEU A 208 16.52 -0.49 11.30
N ARG A 209 16.74 -1.53 12.12
CA ARG A 209 16.65 -1.42 13.60
C ARG A 209 17.60 -0.35 14.12
N ALA A 210 18.84 -0.32 13.64
CA ALA A 210 19.84 0.65 14.05
C ALA A 210 19.43 2.09 13.67
N ALA A 211 18.98 2.31 12.44
CA ALA A 211 18.58 3.63 11.94
C ALA A 211 17.41 4.23 12.75
N LEU A 212 16.39 3.41 13.07
CA LEU A 212 15.26 3.86 13.88
C LEU A 212 15.66 4.18 15.32
N LYS A 213 16.56 3.38 15.93
CA LYS A 213 17.11 3.66 17.27
C LYS A 213 17.93 4.94 17.31
N SER A 214 18.76 5.20 16.29
CA SER A 214 19.54 6.44 16.22
C SER A 214 18.67 7.68 16.05
N SER A 215 17.60 7.58 15.25
CA SER A 215 16.65 8.69 15.07
C SER A 215 15.87 9.01 16.34
N GLN A 216 15.46 8.00 17.13
CA GLN A 216 14.79 8.25 18.41
C GLN A 216 15.67 9.03 19.40
N LYS A 217 16.98 8.72 19.44
CA LYS A 217 17.92 9.44 20.32
C LYS A 217 18.22 10.86 19.88
N ALA A 218 18.10 11.19 18.59
CA ALA A 218 18.33 12.54 18.07
C ALA A 218 17.14 13.48 18.31
N ASN A 219 15.97 12.94 18.65
CA ASN A 219 14.72 13.67 18.87
C ASN A 219 14.32 13.75 20.36
N LEU A 220 15.16 13.25 21.27
CA LEU A 220 15.06 13.36 22.74
C LEU A 220 16.13 14.33 23.24
#